data_AF-A0A199UKW1-F1
#
_entry.id   AF-A0A199UKW1-F1
#
_cell.length_a   1.000
_cell.length_b   1.000
_cell.length_c   1.000
_cell.angle_alpha   90.00
_cell.angle_beta   90.00
_cell.angle_gamma   90.00
#
_symmetry.space_group_name_H-M   'P 1'
#
loop_
_entity.id
_entity.type
_entity.pdbx_description
1 polymer ?
#
loop_
_entity_poly.entity_id
_entity_poly.type
_entity_poly.pdbx_seq_one_letter_code
_entity_poly.pdbx_strand_id
1 'polypeptide(L)'
;MEFRCFARRRRLVAVSQRDATAFYPALLDRRCEILAAIRSFFDGVVAPRFASQDYTVDVYVMRDMRVKIVDFNPWGAFTLPLLFSWEELEQMKETEEVEIRVLESQCGVRPGLKTAVPYDYLDTGEGSGWDQFLRNAEEEIRRQARNSQNSDAAAGDY
;
A
#
# COMPACT_ATOMS: atom_id res chain seq x y z
N MET A 1 3.31 12.80 -8.50
CA MET A 1 3.32 11.52 -7.76
C MET A 1 3.98 11.75 -6.42
N GLU A 2 3.47 11.15 -5.36
CA GLU A 2 3.99 11.34 -4.01
C GLU A 2 5.00 10.26 -3.62
N PHE A 3 6.04 10.68 -2.92
CA PHE A 3 7.10 9.83 -2.39
C PHE A 3 7.41 10.21 -0.94
N ARG A 4 7.77 9.23 -0.12
CA ARG A 4 8.37 9.43 1.19
C ARG A 4 9.87 9.30 1.09
N CYS A 5 10.57 10.32 1.51
CA CYS A 5 12.02 10.34 1.62
C CYS A 5 12.42 10.10 3.07
N PHE A 6 13.38 9.19 3.29
CA PHE A 6 13.91 8.87 4.61
C PHE A 6 15.25 9.55 4.77
N ALA A 7 15.34 10.45 5.74
CA ALA A 7 16.54 11.22 6.03
C ALA A 7 17.13 10.77 7.37
N ARG A 8 18.40 10.40 7.37
CA ARG A 8 19.13 10.01 8.58
C ARG A 8 20.48 10.70 8.60
N ARG A 9 20.88 11.27 9.74
CA ARG A 9 22.07 12.11 9.89
C ARG A 9 22.19 13.18 8.79
N ARG A 10 21.05 13.79 8.44
CA ARG A 10 20.89 14.78 7.35
C ARG A 10 21.23 14.28 5.94
N ARG A 11 21.30 12.97 5.72
CA ARG A 11 21.48 12.36 4.40
C ARG A 11 20.23 11.60 3.99
N LEU A 12 19.90 11.68 2.71
CA LEU A 12 18.84 10.86 2.13
C LEU A 12 19.32 9.41 2.08
N VAL A 13 18.62 8.49 2.72
CA VAL A 13 19.00 7.06 2.74
C VAL A 13 18.09 6.20 1.88
N ALA A 14 16.81 6.55 1.77
CA ALA A 14 15.84 5.80 0.98
C ALA A 14 14.68 6.67 0.48
N VAL A 15 14.02 6.20 -0.58
CA VAL A 15 12.80 6.80 -1.16
C VAL A 15 11.77 5.72 -1.40
N SER A 16 10.54 5.92 -0.92
CA SER A 16 9.41 5.01 -1.14
C SER A 16 8.29 5.71 -1.89
N GLN A 17 7.62 5.01 -2.81
CA GLN A 17 6.32 5.42 -3.32
C GLN A 17 5.31 5.61 -2.16
N ARG A 18 4.64 6.76 -2.09
CA ARG A 18 3.76 7.08 -0.96
C ARG A 18 2.50 6.20 -0.91
N ASP A 19 1.93 5.91 -2.07
CA ASP A 19 0.82 4.99 -2.24
C ASP A 19 1.37 3.57 -2.46
N ALA A 20 1.58 2.83 -1.37
CA ALA A 20 2.11 1.47 -1.41
C ALA A 20 1.09 0.40 -1.86
N THR A 21 -0.07 0.81 -2.38
CA THR A 21 -1.15 -0.09 -2.81
C THR A 21 -1.44 -0.04 -4.30
N ALA A 22 -1.13 1.06 -4.98
CA ALA A 22 -1.39 1.21 -6.41
C ALA A 22 -0.13 1.02 -7.26
N PHE A 23 -0.25 0.18 -8.29
CA PHE A 23 0.80 0.02 -9.30
C PHE A 23 0.66 1.08 -10.40
N TYR A 24 1.72 1.83 -10.66
CA TYR A 24 1.76 2.84 -11.72
C TYR A 24 2.86 2.49 -12.74
N PRO A 25 2.54 1.86 -13.88
CA PRO A 25 3.54 1.43 -14.86
C PRO A 25 4.52 2.53 -15.29
N ALA A 26 4.03 3.75 -15.47
CA ALA A 26 4.84 4.91 -15.86
C ALA A 26 5.92 5.30 -14.83
N LEU A 27 5.86 4.80 -13.59
CA LEU A 27 6.91 5.00 -12.59
C LEU A 27 8.16 4.18 -12.88
N LEU A 28 8.02 3.00 -13.50
CA LEU A 28 9.17 2.13 -13.75
C LEU A 28 10.14 2.78 -14.72
N ASP A 29 9.61 3.34 -15.81
CA ASP A 29 10.42 4.01 -16.83
C ASP A 29 11.10 5.30 -16.32
N ARG A 30 10.47 5.97 -15.36
CA ARG A 30 10.92 7.28 -14.83
C ARG A 30 11.63 7.18 -13.48
N ARG A 31 11.84 5.98 -12.95
CA ARG A 31 12.36 5.76 -11.59
C ARG A 31 13.69 6.48 -11.36
N CYS A 32 14.61 6.39 -12.32
CA CYS A 32 15.92 7.03 -12.25
C CYS A 32 15.83 8.57 -12.32
N GLU A 33 14.98 9.10 -13.20
CA GLU A 33 14.74 10.55 -13.35
C GLU A 33 14.15 11.14 -12.05
N ILE A 34 13.16 10.46 -11.49
CA ILE A 34 12.49 10.84 -10.24
C ILE A 34 13.47 10.84 -9.08
N LEU A 35 14.28 9.78 -8.94
CA LEU A 35 15.27 9.69 -7.88
C LEU A 35 16.31 10.82 -7.99
N ALA A 36 16.77 11.13 -9.21
CA ALA A 36 17.71 12.23 -9.43
C ALA A 36 17.11 13.59 -9.04
N ALA A 37 15.85 13.85 -9.41
CA ALA A 37 15.13 15.06 -9.04
C ALA A 37 14.96 15.19 -7.51
N ILE A 38 14.57 14.10 -6.84
CA ILE A 38 14.41 14.06 -5.39
C ILE A 38 15.75 14.29 -4.67
N ARG A 39 16.84 13.62 -5.10
CA ARG A 39 18.18 13.81 -4.52
C ARG A 39 18.64 15.25 -4.64
N SER A 40 18.59 15.82 -5.85
CA SER A 40 18.98 17.21 -6.09
C SER A 40 18.17 18.20 -5.24
N PHE A 41 16.86 17.99 -5.14
CA PHE A 41 15.99 18.79 -4.29
C PHE A 41 16.34 18.62 -2.80
N PHE A 42 16.55 17.40 -2.34
CA PHE A 42 16.86 17.11 -0.94
C PHE A 42 18.16 17.78 -0.51
N ASP A 43 19.24 17.59 -1.26
CA ASP A 43 20.58 18.11 -0.95
C ASP A 43 20.63 19.65 -1.06
N GLY A 44 19.96 20.22 -2.06
CA GLY A 44 19.97 21.67 -2.29
C GLY A 44 18.98 22.45 -1.42
N VAL A 45 17.86 21.83 -1.04
CA VAL A 45 16.74 22.51 -0.38
C VAL A 45 16.53 22.04 1.06
N VAL A 46 16.33 20.73 1.26
CA VAL A 46 15.82 20.17 2.52
C VAL A 46 16.93 20.00 3.56
N ALA A 47 17.97 19.22 3.24
CA ALA A 47 19.07 18.88 4.14
C ALA A 47 19.76 20.09 4.81
N PRO A 48 20.07 21.20 4.11
CA PRO A 48 20.75 22.33 4.73
C PRO A 48 19.84 23.20 5.61
N ARG A 49 18.51 23.07 5.51
CA ARG A 49 17.55 23.98 6.17
C ARG A 49 16.78 23.32 7.30
N PHE A 50 16.53 22.02 7.24
CA PHE A 50 15.74 21.34 8.26
C PHE A 50 16.59 21.07 9.51
N ALA A 51 16.05 21.39 10.68
CA ALA A 51 16.82 21.37 11.93
C ALA A 51 17.17 19.94 12.39
N SER A 52 16.22 19.00 12.24
CA SER A 52 16.40 17.61 12.66
C SER A 52 17.44 16.89 11.81
N GLN A 53 18.11 15.91 12.42
CA GLN A 53 19.03 15.03 11.72
C GLN A 53 18.33 13.82 11.11
N ASP A 54 17.32 13.29 11.83
CA ASP A 54 16.58 12.09 11.46
C ASP A 54 15.10 12.44 11.33
N TYR A 55 14.53 12.19 10.16
CA TYR A 55 13.14 12.51 9.84
C TYR A 55 12.72 11.81 8.55
N THR A 56 11.43 11.88 8.24
CA THR A 56 10.93 11.60 6.90
C THR A 56 10.28 12.85 6.33
N VAL A 57 10.35 13.00 5.00
CA VAL A 57 9.69 14.10 4.29
C VAL A 57 8.93 13.52 3.12
N ASP A 58 7.64 13.82 3.06
CA ASP A 58 6.78 13.48 1.93
C ASP A 58 6.93 14.57 0.87
N VAL A 59 7.16 14.18 -0.37
CA VAL A 59 7.35 15.07 -1.51
C VAL A 59 6.44 14.69 -2.67
N TYR A 60 5.96 15.70 -3.39
CA TYR A 60 5.24 15.53 -4.64
C TYR A 60 6.15 15.89 -5.82
N VAL A 61 6.39 14.92 -6.70
CA VAL A 61 7.12 15.11 -7.95
C VAL A 61 6.13 15.40 -9.09
N MET A 62 6.28 16.58 -9.70
CA MET A 62 5.48 17.04 -10.82
C MET A 62 5.91 16.40 -12.14
N ARG A 63 5.11 16.56 -13.20
CA ARG A 63 5.42 15.98 -14.52
C ARG A 63 6.74 16.50 -15.12
N ASP A 64 7.07 17.76 -14.82
CA ASP A 64 8.27 18.48 -15.23
C ASP A 64 9.44 18.33 -14.23
N MET A 65 9.40 17.30 -13.37
CA MET A 65 10.42 16.99 -12.36
C MET A 65 10.63 18.03 -11.26
N ARG A 66 9.78 19.06 -11.16
CA ARG A 66 9.77 19.91 -9.96
C ARG A 66 9.29 19.12 -8.76
N VAL A 67 9.99 19.26 -7.65
CA VAL A 67 9.70 18.60 -6.38
C VAL A 67 9.11 19.63 -5.41
N LYS A 68 8.01 19.27 -4.75
CA LYS A 68 7.37 20.07 -3.71
C LYS A 68 7.30 19.27 -2.41
N ILE A 69 7.55 19.92 -1.28
CA ILE A 69 7.32 19.32 0.03
C ILE A 69 5.81 19.23 0.27
N VAL A 70 5.36 18.10 0.79
CA VAL A 70 3.98 17.83 1.19
C VAL A 70 3.90 17.84 2.72
N ASP A 71 4.76 17.09 3.41
CA ASP A 71 4.69 16.93 4.86
C ASP A 71 6.05 16.49 5.45
N PHE A 72 6.28 16.75 6.74
CA PHE A 72 7.43 16.24 7.49
C PHE A 72 6.93 15.37 8.65
N ASN A 73 7.56 14.22 8.85
CA ASN A 73 7.22 13.30 9.93
C ASN A 73 8.47 12.89 10.72
N PRO A 74 8.33 12.55 12.02
CA PRO A 74 9.44 12.01 12.81
C PRO A 74 10.02 10.73 12.22
N TRP A 75 11.30 10.47 12.51
CA TRP A 75 11.92 9.17 12.26
C TRP A 75 11.34 8.13 13.23
N GLY A 76 10.79 7.05 12.71
CA GLY A 76 10.11 6.02 13.50
C GLY A 76 8.74 6.49 14.05
N ALA A 77 8.46 6.10 15.29
CA ALA A 77 7.19 6.36 15.98
C ALA A 77 5.98 5.84 15.19
N PHE A 78 4.96 6.68 15.00
CA PHE A 78 3.73 6.33 14.27
C PHE A 78 3.88 6.53 12.74
N THR A 79 5.06 6.93 12.28
CA THR A 79 5.35 7.10 10.86
C THR A 79 5.43 5.74 10.19
N LEU A 80 4.66 5.54 9.12
CA LEU A 80 4.66 4.29 8.37
C LEU A 80 5.87 4.22 7.43
N PRO A 81 6.61 3.09 7.38
CA PRO A 81 7.80 2.93 6.54
C PRO A 81 7.47 2.56 5.07
N LEU A 82 6.18 2.31 4.78
CA LEU A 82 5.65 2.06 3.44
C LEU A 82 6.25 0.81 2.76
N LEU A 83 7.07 0.97 1.72
CA LEU A 83 7.73 -0.13 1.01
C LEU A 83 9.05 -0.55 1.67
N PHE A 84 9.33 -0.03 2.86
CA PHE A 84 10.44 -0.45 3.71
C PHE A 84 9.94 -0.97 5.06
N SER A 85 10.84 -1.57 5.84
CA SER A 85 10.68 -1.77 7.28
C SER A 85 11.54 -0.77 8.07
N TRP A 86 11.20 -0.53 9.34
CA TRP A 86 12.03 0.34 10.18
C TRP A 86 13.39 -0.29 10.50
N GLU A 87 13.42 -1.61 10.70
CA GLU A 87 14.62 -2.37 11.00
C GLU A 87 15.66 -2.27 9.88
N GLU A 88 15.24 -2.33 8.61
CA GLU A 88 16.19 -2.17 7.50
C GLU A 88 16.66 -0.72 7.34
N LEU A 89 15.76 0.27 7.51
CA LEU A 89 16.12 1.69 7.47
C LEU A 89 17.14 2.07 8.56
N GLU A 90 17.05 1.43 9.74
CA GLU A 90 18.01 1.58 10.83
C GLU A 90 19.38 0.96 10.52
N GLN A 91 19.45 0.02 9.58
CA GLN A 91 20.70 -0.64 9.16
C GLN A 91 21.31 -0.02 7.90
N MET A 92 20.54 0.76 7.15
CA MET A 92 21.03 1.46 5.97
C MET A 92 22.15 2.43 6.35
N LYS A 93 23.25 2.33 5.59
CA LYS A 93 24.40 3.21 5.71
C LYS A 93 24.15 4.50 4.93
N GLU A 94 24.72 5.60 5.40
CA GLU A 94 24.69 6.87 4.69
C GLU A 94 25.66 6.87 3.49
N THR A 95 25.37 6.08 2.45
CA THR A 95 26.14 6.02 1.20
C THR A 95 25.59 6.99 0.15
N GLU A 96 26.29 7.13 -0.98
CA GLU A 96 25.78 7.87 -2.16
C GLU A 96 24.64 7.10 -2.90
N GLU A 97 24.50 5.81 -2.61
CA GLU A 97 23.51 4.94 -3.24
C GLU A 97 22.21 4.95 -2.43
N VAL A 98 21.36 5.93 -2.71
CA VAL A 98 19.99 5.97 -2.21
C VAL A 98 19.12 4.97 -2.97
N GLU A 99 18.47 4.07 -2.25
CA GLU A 99 17.51 3.12 -2.81
C GLU A 99 16.14 3.77 -3.02
N ILE A 100 15.52 3.51 -4.18
CA ILE A 100 14.12 3.88 -4.45
C ILE A 100 13.27 2.63 -4.66
N ARG A 101 12.23 2.48 -3.85
CA ARG A 101 11.24 1.41 -3.99
C ARG A 101 9.92 1.95 -4.51
N VAL A 102 9.44 1.34 -5.58
CA VAL A 102 8.12 1.55 -6.20
C VAL A 102 7.49 0.19 -6.41
N LEU A 103 6.17 0.13 -6.60
CA LEU A 103 5.55 -1.13 -6.99
C LEU A 103 5.93 -1.50 -8.42
N GLU A 104 6.41 -2.72 -8.62
CA GLU A 104 6.88 -3.22 -9.92
C GLU A 104 5.82 -4.03 -10.68
N SER A 105 4.76 -4.44 -10.00
CA SER A 105 3.65 -5.17 -10.60
C SER A 105 2.35 -4.89 -9.85
N GLN A 106 1.24 -5.19 -10.52
CA GLN A 106 -0.07 -5.14 -9.90
C GLN A 106 -0.20 -6.31 -8.91
N CYS A 107 -0.21 -6.00 -7.62
CA CYS A 107 -0.68 -6.91 -6.59
C CYS A 107 -2.16 -6.60 -6.33
N GLY A 108 -2.98 -7.62 -6.09
CA GLY A 108 -4.40 -7.46 -5.72
C GLY A 108 -4.57 -6.83 -4.33
N VAL A 109 -5.18 -7.56 -3.39
CA VAL A 109 -5.37 -7.05 -2.02
C VAL A 109 -4.04 -7.11 -1.26
N ARG A 110 -3.46 -5.95 -0.98
CA ARG A 110 -2.44 -5.81 0.08
C ARG A 110 -3.14 -5.46 1.38
N PRO A 111 -2.68 -5.96 2.55
CA PRO A 111 -3.10 -5.40 3.83
C PRO A 111 -2.84 -3.90 3.78
N GLY A 112 -3.90 -3.11 3.65
CA GLY A 112 -3.77 -1.67 3.60
C GLY A 112 -3.27 -1.16 4.94
N LEU A 113 -2.42 -0.14 4.91
CA LEU A 113 -2.16 0.70 6.08
C LEU A 113 -3.39 1.51 6.51
N LYS A 114 -4.43 1.52 5.68
CA LYS A 114 -5.79 1.97 5.99
C LYS A 114 -6.65 0.73 6.22
N THR A 115 -7.65 0.86 7.08
CA THR A 115 -8.69 -0.12 7.44
C THR A 115 -9.58 -0.53 6.24
N ALA A 116 -8.99 -0.81 5.09
CA ALA A 116 -9.67 -1.27 3.90
C ALA A 116 -9.83 -2.79 3.98
N VAL A 117 -11.04 -3.24 3.68
CA VAL A 117 -11.37 -4.65 3.48
C VAL A 117 -11.17 -5.01 2.00
N PRO A 118 -10.95 -6.29 1.66
CA PRO A 118 -10.92 -6.76 0.27
C PRO A 118 -12.11 -6.21 -0.54
N TYR A 119 -11.92 -5.91 -1.83
CA TYR A 119 -13.02 -5.45 -2.69
C TYR A 119 -14.19 -6.44 -2.69
N ASP A 120 -13.89 -7.73 -2.67
CA ASP A 120 -14.86 -8.83 -2.58
C ASP A 120 -15.75 -8.74 -1.32
N TYR A 121 -15.31 -8.03 -0.27
CA TYR A 121 -16.13 -7.79 0.92
C TYR A 121 -17.19 -6.70 0.73
N LEU A 122 -17.00 -5.82 -0.25
CA LEU A 122 -17.90 -4.69 -0.55
C LEU A 122 -18.77 -4.94 -1.79
N ASP A 123 -18.31 -5.79 -2.71
CA ASP A 123 -19.02 -6.10 -3.94
C ASP A 123 -20.14 -7.10 -3.70
N THR A 124 -21.37 -6.58 -3.60
CA THR A 124 -22.60 -7.37 -3.51
C THR A 124 -23.37 -7.39 -4.84
N GLY A 125 -22.72 -7.05 -5.96
CA GLY A 125 -23.33 -7.07 -7.29
C GLY A 125 -23.61 -8.48 -7.81
N GLU A 126 -24.43 -8.57 -8.85
CA GLU A 126 -24.71 -9.84 -9.52
C GLU A 126 -23.42 -10.42 -10.15
N GLY A 127 -23.12 -11.67 -9.83
CA GLY A 127 -21.89 -12.38 -10.21
C GLY A 127 -20.76 -12.32 -9.18
N SER A 128 -20.86 -11.49 -8.14
CA SER A 128 -19.82 -11.33 -7.12
C SER A 128 -19.64 -12.56 -6.22
N GLY A 129 -18.58 -12.58 -5.42
CA GLY A 129 -18.33 -13.64 -4.45
C GLY A 129 -19.45 -13.80 -3.42
N TRP A 130 -20.02 -12.68 -2.94
CA TRP A 130 -21.17 -12.71 -2.01
C TRP A 130 -22.44 -13.21 -2.67
N ASP A 131 -22.71 -12.80 -3.91
CA ASP A 131 -23.88 -13.25 -4.66
C ASP A 131 -23.82 -14.76 -4.95
N GLN A 132 -22.66 -15.29 -5.32
CA GLN A 132 -22.44 -16.74 -5.45
C GLN A 132 -22.61 -17.48 -4.11
N PHE A 133 -22.02 -16.96 -3.04
CA PHE A 133 -22.14 -17.55 -1.70
C PHE A 133 -23.60 -17.62 -1.24
N LEU A 134 -24.36 -16.53 -1.36
CA LEU A 134 -25.75 -16.46 -0.94
C LEU A 134 -26.64 -17.40 -1.74
N ARG A 135 -26.45 -17.50 -3.07
CA ARG A 135 -27.17 -18.48 -3.90
C ARG A 135 -26.91 -19.91 -3.46
N ASN A 136 -25.65 -20.28 -3.26
CA ASN A 136 -25.28 -21.63 -2.84
C ASN A 136 -25.86 -21.96 -1.46
N ALA A 137 -25.85 -21.00 -0.53
CA ALA A 137 -26.44 -21.16 0.79
C ALA A 137 -27.96 -21.36 0.70
N GLU A 138 -28.65 -20.60 -0.15
CA GLU A 138 -30.10 -20.73 -0.33
C GLU A 138 -30.48 -22.09 -0.96
N GLU A 139 -29.72 -22.56 -1.95
CA GLU A 139 -29.90 -23.89 -2.53
C GLU A 139 -29.73 -25.00 -1.48
N GLU A 140 -28.71 -24.91 -0.63
CA GLU A 140 -28.45 -25.88 0.42
C GLU A 140 -29.55 -25.89 1.49
N ILE A 141 -30.06 -24.72 1.89
CA ILE A 141 -31.22 -24.61 2.80
C ILE A 141 -32.44 -25.31 2.22
N ARG A 142 -32.75 -25.10 0.93
CA ARG A 142 -33.88 -25.76 0.25
C ARG A 142 -33.69 -27.27 0.19
N ARG A 143 -32.45 -27.73 -0.05
CA ARG A 143 -32.10 -29.16 -0.08
C ARG A 143 -32.36 -29.81 1.29
N GLN A 144 -31.93 -29.15 2.36
CA GLN A 144 -32.14 -29.63 3.73
C GLN A 144 -33.63 -29.69 4.09
N ALA A 145 -34.41 -28.65 3.76
CA ALA A 145 -35.85 -28.64 4.00
C ALA A 145 -36.59 -29.78 3.27
N ARG A 146 -36.24 -30.04 2.01
CA ARG A 146 -36.80 -31.18 1.26
C ARG A 146 -36.41 -32.53 1.86
N ASN A 147 -35.16 -32.68 2.30
CA ASN A 147 -34.71 -33.92 2.93
C ASN A 147 -35.43 -34.16 4.26
N SER A 148 -35.67 -33.12 5.05
CA SER A 148 -36.44 -33.22 6.31
C SER A 148 -37.92 -33.57 6.07
N GLN A 149 -38.56 -32.97 5.05
CA GLN A 149 -39.94 -33.32 4.69
C GLN A 149 -40.06 -34.77 4.20
N ASN A 150 -39.09 -35.26 3.43
CA ASN A 150 -39.06 -36.65 2.99
C ASN A 150 -38.80 -37.64 4.15
N SER A 151 -38.02 -37.25 5.16
CA SER A 151 -37.82 -38.10 6.35
C SER A 151 -39.06 -38.16 7.24
N ASP A 152 -39.80 -37.05 7.39
CA ASP A 152 -41.03 -37.01 8.19
C ASP A 152 -42.18 -37.76 7.50
N ALA A 153 -42.28 -37.68 6.17
CA ALA A 153 -43.26 -38.47 5.40
C ALA A 153 -42.98 -39.98 5.47
N ALA A 154 -41.71 -40.40 5.54
CA ALA A 154 -41.33 -41.81 5.68
C ALA A 154 -41.54 -42.37 7.11
N ALA A 155 -41.68 -41.51 8.12
CA ALA A 155 -41.88 -41.91 9.52
C ALA A 155 -43.37 -42.01 9.93
N GLY A 156 -44.30 -41.51 9.10
CA GLY A 156 -45.74 -41.50 9.39
C GLY A 156 -46.54 -42.73 8.93
N ASP A 157 -45.90 -43.71 8.28
CA ASP A 157 -46.53 -44.90 7.70
C ASP A 157 -46.41 -46.18 8.57
N TYR A 158 -46.42 -46.03 9.90
CA TYR A 158 -46.49 -47.16 10.87
C TYR A 158 -47.71 -47.10 11.78
#